data_AF-A0A7V1ZK02-F1
#
_entry.id   AF-A0A7V1ZK02-F1
#
_cell.length_a   1.000
_cell.length_b   1.000
_cell.length_c   1.000
_cell.angle_alpha   90.00
_cell.angle_beta   90.00
_cell.angle_gamma   90.00
#
_symmetry.space_group_name_H-M   'P 1'
#
loop_
_entity.id
_entity.type
_entity.pdbx_description
1 polymer ?
#
loop_
_entity_poly.entity_id
_entity_poly.type
_entity_poly.pdbx_seq_one_letter_code
_entity_poly.pdbx_strand_id
1 'polypeptide(L)'
;MNRLKILSKLLEIKKNDLEKYELDLRKTRYELHLEEEKLENLKNKLKESSNLYNDNQVSIGELELIHNYIEALTKETKERKRTLEIKEKEFEEKKNQVLSIYRESKLIELLGKKIQFEEEKKKAVREQQWIDFISLLKKVNK
;
A
#
# COMPACT_ATOMS: atom_id res chain seq x y z
N MET A 1 -5.04 1.61 -33.82
CA MET A 1 -5.14 2.29 -32.51
C MET A 1 -3.73 2.76 -32.12
N ASN A 2 -3.52 4.05 -31.80
CA ASN A 2 -2.19 4.61 -31.53
C ASN A 2 -1.60 3.98 -30.23
N ARG A 3 -0.34 3.53 -30.25
CA ARG A 3 0.34 2.87 -29.12
C ARG A 3 0.32 3.74 -27.86
N LEU A 4 0.48 5.06 -28.02
CA LEU A 4 0.38 6.02 -26.93
C LEU A 4 -1.03 6.08 -26.31
N LYS A 5 -2.08 5.93 -27.12
CA LYS A 5 -3.47 5.89 -26.61
C LYS A 5 -3.73 4.64 -25.76
N ILE A 6 -3.13 3.50 -26.13
CA ILE A 6 -3.24 2.25 -25.35
C ILE A 6 -2.52 2.41 -24.01
N LEU A 7 -1.29 2.91 -24.02
CA LEU A 7 -0.52 3.14 -22.77
C LEU A 7 -1.18 4.17 -21.85
N SER A 8 -1.77 5.23 -22.41
CA SER A 8 -2.53 6.21 -21.64
C SER A 8 -3.73 5.57 -20.92
N LYS A 9 -4.51 4.73 -21.61
CA LYS A 9 -5.63 4.01 -21.00
C LYS A 9 -5.16 3.01 -19.93
N LEU A 10 -4.06 2.31 -20.19
CA LEU A 10 -3.50 1.37 -19.22
C LEU A 10 -3.04 2.10 -17.95
N LEU A 11 -2.44 3.28 -18.10
CA LEU A 11 -2.01 4.11 -16.98
C LEU A 11 -3.19 4.67 -16.18
N GLU A 12 -4.29 5.02 -16.84
CA GLU A 12 -5.54 5.43 -16.20
C GLU A 12 -6.15 4.28 -15.37
N ILE A 13 -6.20 3.07 -15.93
CA ILE A 13 -6.63 1.87 -15.20
C ILE A 13 -5.75 1.66 -13.96
N LYS A 14 -4.42 1.72 -14.11
CA LYS A 14 -3.49 1.51 -13.00
C LYS A 14 -3.59 2.59 -11.92
N LYS A 15 -3.90 3.84 -12.26
CA LYS A 15 -4.17 4.90 -11.30
C LYS A 15 -5.44 4.62 -10.49
N ASN A 16 -6.52 4.24 -11.17
CA ASN A 16 -7.77 3.88 -10.50
C ASN A 16 -7.60 2.67 -9.58
N ASP A 17 -6.83 1.68 -10.01
CA ASP A 17 -6.49 0.52 -9.16
C ASP A 17 -5.66 0.97 -7.96
N LEU A 18 -4.62 1.79 -8.16
CA LEU A 18 -3.78 2.31 -7.09
C LEU A 18 -4.60 3.02 -6.01
N GLU A 19 -5.52 3.91 -6.40
CA GLU A 19 -6.39 4.62 -5.47
C GLU A 19 -7.25 3.66 -4.62
N LYS A 20 -7.79 2.60 -5.23
CA LYS A 20 -8.57 1.57 -4.51
C LYS A 20 -7.68 0.81 -3.51
N TYR A 21 -6.52 0.35 -3.94
CA TYR A 21 -5.61 -0.42 -3.07
C TYR A 21 -5.02 0.45 -1.95
N GLU A 22 -4.74 1.72 -2.20
CA GLU A 22 -4.30 2.66 -1.16
C GLU A 22 -5.39 2.90 -0.11
N LEU A 23 -6.64 3.03 -0.55
CA LEU A 23 -7.77 3.18 0.36
C LEU A 23 -7.96 1.94 1.23
N ASP A 24 -7.84 0.75 0.65
CA ASP A 24 -7.93 -0.50 1.40
C ASP A 24 -6.73 -0.71 2.33
N LEU A 25 -5.53 -0.28 1.94
CA LEU A 25 -4.35 -0.28 2.81
C LEU A 25 -4.55 0.64 4.03
N ARG A 26 -5.13 1.83 3.82
CA ARG A 26 -5.45 2.77 4.92
C ARG A 26 -6.47 2.18 5.88
N LYS A 27 -7.51 1.52 5.38
CA LYS A 27 -8.50 0.82 6.23
C LYS A 27 -7.83 -0.26 7.07
N THR A 28 -7.03 -1.14 6.46
CA THR A 28 -6.34 -2.20 7.19
C THR A 28 -5.34 -1.64 8.21
N ARG A 29 -4.66 -0.54 7.89
CA ARG A 29 -3.80 0.16 8.87
C ARG A 29 -4.60 0.65 10.08
N TYR A 30 -5.78 1.23 9.85
CA TYR A 30 -6.65 1.69 10.92
C TYR A 30 -7.17 0.53 11.78
N GLU A 31 -7.58 -0.57 11.14
CA GLU A 31 -8.02 -1.78 11.84
C GLU A 31 -6.91 -2.48 12.64
N LEU A 32 -5.66 -2.41 12.16
CA LEU A 32 -4.48 -2.86 12.89
C LEU A 32 -4.24 -1.97 14.12
N HIS A 33 -4.30 -0.65 13.94
CA HIS A 33 -4.12 0.29 15.04
C HIS A 33 -5.17 0.11 16.16
N LEU A 34 -6.45 -0.08 15.81
CA LEU A 34 -7.49 -0.40 16.78
C LEU A 34 -7.23 -1.73 17.52
N GLU A 35 -6.57 -2.67 16.86
CA GLU A 35 -6.18 -3.94 17.45
C GLU A 35 -5.05 -3.76 18.47
N GLU A 36 -4.06 -2.95 18.13
CA GLU A 36 -2.93 -2.57 18.99
C GLU A 36 -3.44 -1.86 20.26
N GLU A 37 -4.37 -0.90 20.12
CA GLU A 37 -4.97 -0.20 21.26
C GLU A 37 -5.72 -1.15 22.20
N LYS A 38 -6.48 -2.11 21.65
CA LYS A 38 -7.17 -3.12 22.46
C LYS A 38 -6.19 -4.01 23.20
N LEU A 39 -5.12 -4.45 22.54
CA LEU A 39 -4.08 -5.24 23.18
C LEU A 39 -3.39 -4.45 24.29
N GLU A 40 -3.11 -3.16 24.08
CA GLU A 40 -2.49 -2.31 25.10
C GLU A 40 -3.41 -2.10 26.30
N ASN A 41 -4.71 -1.89 26.07
CA ASN A 41 -5.70 -1.84 27.14
C ASN A 41 -5.76 -3.15 27.95
N LEU A 42 -5.65 -4.32 27.30
CA LEU A 42 -5.59 -5.60 28.00
C LEU A 42 -4.32 -5.74 28.84
N LYS A 43 -3.16 -5.31 28.34
CA LYS A 43 -1.91 -5.29 29.13
C LYS A 43 -2.02 -4.38 30.35
N ASN A 44 -2.63 -3.21 30.20
CA ASN A 44 -2.86 -2.28 31.30
C ASN A 44 -3.78 -2.91 32.37
N LYS A 45 -4.89 -3.51 31.96
CA LYS A 45 -5.77 -4.27 32.87
C LYS A 45 -5.05 -5.41 33.59
N LEU A 46 -4.20 -6.16 32.88
CA LEU A 46 -3.37 -7.21 33.49
C LEU A 46 -2.42 -6.65 34.54
N LYS A 47 -1.76 -5.53 34.24
CA LYS A 47 -0.85 -4.85 35.16
C LYS A 47 -1.57 -4.34 36.41
N GLU A 48 -2.73 -3.72 36.24
CA GLU A 48 -3.59 -3.27 37.34
C GLU A 48 -4.06 -4.44 38.21
N SER A 49 -4.53 -5.51 37.57
CA SER A 49 -5.01 -6.71 38.27
C SER A 49 -3.89 -7.43 39.02
N SER A 50 -2.67 -7.43 38.50
CA SER A 50 -1.50 -8.01 39.20
C SER A 50 -1.17 -7.26 40.48
N ASN A 51 -1.50 -5.96 40.57
CA ASN A 51 -1.27 -5.18 41.78
C ASN A 51 -2.26 -5.55 42.91
N LEU A 52 -3.42 -6.15 42.59
CA LEU A 52 -4.42 -6.57 43.58
C LEU A 52 -3.90 -7.72 44.48
N TYR A 53 -2.89 -8.48 44.02
CA TYR A 53 -2.23 -9.50 44.85
C TYR A 53 -1.41 -8.93 46.01
N ASN A 54 -1.06 -7.64 45.97
CA ASN A 54 -0.21 -7.02 47.00
C ASN A 54 -1.00 -6.40 48.15
N ASP A 55 -2.34 -6.43 48.12
CA ASP A 55 -3.17 -5.94 49.23
C ASP A 55 -3.33 -7.03 50.31
N ASN A 56 -2.86 -6.72 51.52
CA ASN A 56 -2.80 -7.67 52.65
C ASN A 56 -4.17 -8.00 53.29
N GLN A 57 -5.29 -7.63 52.65
CA GLN A 57 -6.66 -7.79 53.19
C GLN A 57 -7.57 -8.66 52.31
N VAL A 58 -7.02 -9.44 51.39
CA VAL A 58 -7.82 -10.24 50.44
C VAL A 58 -8.07 -11.65 50.99
N SER A 59 -9.34 -12.09 51.00
CA SER A 59 -9.74 -13.45 51.38
C SER A 59 -9.33 -14.50 50.33
N ILE A 60 -9.29 -15.77 50.73
CA ILE A 60 -8.94 -16.88 49.83
C ILE A 60 -9.89 -16.96 48.62
N GLY A 61 -11.19 -16.72 48.81
CA GLY A 61 -12.17 -16.72 47.71
C GLY A 61 -11.98 -15.54 46.74
N GLU A 62 -11.58 -14.38 47.25
CA GLU A 62 -11.25 -13.22 46.40
C GLU A 62 -9.94 -13.45 45.64
N LEU A 63 -8.94 -14.12 46.24
CA LEU A 63 -7.72 -14.53 45.56
C LEU A 63 -7.98 -15.50 44.40
N GLU A 64 -8.92 -16.45 44.57
CA GLU A 64 -9.32 -17.38 43.51
C GLU A 64 -10.03 -16.64 42.36
N LEU A 65 -10.89 -15.68 42.66
CA LEU A 65 -11.53 -14.82 41.66
C LEU A 65 -10.52 -13.96 40.89
N ILE A 66 -9.55 -13.34 41.59
CA ILE A 66 -8.48 -12.56 40.98
C ILE A 66 -7.63 -13.44 40.07
N HIS A 67 -7.29 -14.66 40.52
CA HIS A 67 -6.54 -15.61 39.73
C HIS A 67 -7.26 -15.98 38.43
N ASN A 68 -8.53 -16.39 38.53
CA ASN A 68 -9.35 -16.74 37.37
C ASN A 68 -9.49 -15.58 36.39
N TYR A 69 -9.63 -14.36 36.90
CA TYR A 69 -9.68 -13.15 36.07
C TYR A 69 -8.38 -12.87 35.34
N ILE A 70 -7.23 -13.00 36.00
CA ILE A 70 -5.90 -12.83 35.39
C ILE A 70 -5.63 -13.90 34.35
N GLU A 71 -6.03 -15.15 34.60
CA GLU A 71 -5.93 -16.21 33.60
C GLU A 71 -6.78 -15.91 32.36
N ALA A 72 -8.01 -15.43 32.54
CA ALA A 72 -8.89 -15.04 31.45
C ALA A 72 -8.27 -13.91 30.61
N LEU A 73 -7.78 -12.83 31.26
CA LEU A 73 -7.09 -11.73 30.58
C LEU A 73 -5.82 -12.20 29.86
N THR A 74 -5.09 -13.14 30.43
CA THR A 74 -3.87 -13.71 29.82
C THR A 74 -4.21 -14.50 28.56
N LYS A 75 -5.28 -15.31 28.59
CA LYS A 75 -5.77 -16.05 27.41
C LYS A 75 -6.21 -15.07 26.31
N GLU A 76 -7.02 -14.08 26.66
CA GLU A 76 -7.49 -13.05 25.72
C GLU A 76 -6.32 -12.28 25.09
N THR A 77 -5.31 -11.91 25.89
CA THR A 77 -4.09 -11.24 25.41
C THR A 77 -3.33 -12.09 24.39
N LYS A 78 -3.21 -13.40 24.63
CA LYS A 78 -2.54 -14.32 23.69
C LYS A 78 -3.32 -14.45 22.38
N GLU A 79 -4.64 -14.54 22.44
CA GLU A 79 -5.49 -14.58 21.25
C GLU A 79 -5.38 -13.29 20.45
N ARG A 80 -5.45 -12.13 21.11
CA ARG A 80 -5.31 -10.82 20.46
C ARG A 80 -3.96 -10.63 19.77
N LYS A 81 -2.87 -11.11 20.39
CA LYS A 81 -1.54 -11.11 19.75
C LYS A 81 -1.53 -11.91 18.44
N ARG A 82 -2.15 -13.09 18.42
CA ARG A 82 -2.27 -13.90 17.18
C ARG A 82 -3.10 -13.17 16.12
N THR A 83 -4.20 -12.54 16.51
CA THR A 83 -5.01 -11.72 15.58
C THR A 83 -4.20 -10.57 15.00
N LEU A 84 -3.38 -9.92 15.82
CA LEU A 84 -2.51 -8.81 15.40
C LEU A 84 -1.45 -9.28 14.40
N GLU A 85 -0.79 -10.41 14.64
CA GLU A 85 0.17 -11.01 13.69
C GLU A 85 -0.48 -11.33 12.33
N ILE A 86 -1.74 -11.78 12.31
CA ILE A 86 -2.48 -12.03 11.07
C ILE A 86 -2.74 -10.71 10.33
N LYS A 87 -3.23 -9.69 11.04
CA LYS A 87 -3.50 -8.37 10.46
C LYS A 87 -2.24 -7.66 9.97
N GLU A 88 -1.10 -7.83 10.64
CA GLU A 88 0.19 -7.31 10.19
C GLU A 88 0.63 -7.93 8.86
N LYS A 89 0.44 -9.24 8.71
CA LYS A 89 0.71 -9.94 7.44
C LYS A 89 -0.21 -9.42 6.32
N GLU A 90 -1.50 -9.31 6.59
CA GLU A 90 -2.47 -8.74 5.63
C GLU A 90 -2.09 -7.30 5.24
N PHE A 91 -1.64 -6.47 6.18
CA PHE A 91 -1.16 -5.12 5.92
C PHE A 91 0.06 -5.12 4.99
N GLU A 92 1.07 -5.96 5.27
CA GLU A 92 2.27 -6.06 4.43
C GLU A 92 1.96 -6.61 3.03
N GLU A 93 1.04 -7.57 2.91
CA GLU A 93 0.57 -8.06 1.61
C GLU A 93 -0.07 -6.94 0.77
N LYS A 94 -0.99 -6.17 1.37
CA LYS A 94 -1.62 -5.02 0.69
C LYS A 94 -0.62 -3.93 0.35
N LYS A 95 0.34 -3.65 1.23
CA LYS A 95 1.41 -2.69 0.98
C LYS A 95 2.26 -3.12 -0.21
N ASN A 96 2.60 -4.40 -0.32
CA ASN A 96 3.33 -4.95 -1.46
C ASN A 96 2.53 -4.84 -2.76
N GLN A 97 1.21 -5.03 -2.73
CA GLN A 97 0.33 -4.83 -3.89
C GLN A 97 0.36 -3.37 -4.38
N VAL A 98 0.22 -2.39 -3.47
CA VAL A 98 0.33 -0.96 -3.79
C VAL A 98 1.69 -0.65 -4.43
N LEU A 99 2.78 -1.15 -3.85
CA LEU A 99 4.13 -0.97 -4.40
C LEU A 99 4.29 -1.58 -5.79
N SER A 100 3.70 -2.76 -6.04
CA SER A 100 3.73 -3.39 -7.37
C SER A 100 3.03 -2.52 -8.41
N ILE A 101 1.82 -2.04 -8.12
CA ILE A 101 1.03 -1.20 -9.03
C ILE A 101 1.76 0.11 -9.31
N TYR A 102 2.37 0.70 -8.29
CA TYR A 102 3.18 1.91 -8.45
C TYR A 102 4.38 1.69 -9.39
N ARG A 103 5.12 0.59 -9.20
CA ARG A 103 6.24 0.21 -10.08
C ARG A 103 5.80 -0.02 -11.52
N GLU A 104 4.72 -0.76 -11.72
CA GLU A 104 4.14 -1.00 -13.05
C GLU A 104 3.71 0.30 -13.73
N SER A 105 3.02 1.18 -12.99
CA SER A 105 2.62 2.50 -13.49
C SER A 105 3.84 3.29 -13.94
N LYS A 106 4.92 3.26 -13.17
CA LYS A 106 6.16 3.96 -13.51
C LYS A 106 6.82 3.42 -14.77
N LEU A 107 6.82 2.10 -14.96
CA LEU A 107 7.33 1.47 -16.18
C LEU A 107 6.51 1.88 -17.41
N ILE A 108 5.18 1.94 -17.28
CA ILE A 108 4.29 2.40 -18.35
C ILE A 108 4.61 3.85 -18.74
N GLU A 109 4.83 4.74 -17.77
CA GLU A 109 5.24 6.13 -18.05
C GLU A 109 6.56 6.20 -18.83
N LEU A 110 7.56 5.44 -18.41
CA LEU A 110 8.88 5.41 -19.06
C LEU A 110 8.78 4.88 -20.49
N LEU A 111 8.00 3.83 -20.70
CA LEU A 111 7.72 3.29 -22.03
C LEU A 111 7.00 4.30 -22.92
N GLY A 112 6.01 5.01 -22.37
CA GLY A 112 5.29 6.07 -23.07
C GLY A 112 6.23 7.19 -23.55
N LYS A 113 7.11 7.68 -22.66
CA LYS A 113 8.12 8.69 -23.00
C LYS A 113 9.07 8.22 -24.09
N LYS A 114 9.53 6.97 -24.02
CA LYS A 114 10.42 6.38 -25.03
C LYS A 114 9.74 6.33 -26.41
N ILE A 115 8.49 5.86 -26.46
CA ILE A 115 7.73 5.79 -27.72
C ILE A 115 7.51 7.18 -28.30
N GLN A 116 7.13 8.16 -27.46
CA GLN A 116 6.95 9.53 -27.89
C GLN A 116 8.24 10.11 -28.50
N PHE A 117 9.38 9.94 -27.82
CA PHE A 117 10.68 10.37 -28.33
C PHE A 117 11.03 9.73 -29.68
N GLU A 118 10.77 8.43 -29.84
CA GLU A 118 11.00 7.74 -31.11
C GLU A 118 10.09 8.24 -32.24
N GLU A 119 8.83 8.57 -31.94
CA GLU A 119 7.88 9.15 -32.90
C GLU A 119 8.30 10.56 -33.31
N GLU A 120 8.71 11.40 -32.35
CA GLU A 120 9.23 12.75 -32.60
C GLU A 120 10.51 12.72 -33.45
N LYS A 121 11.45 11.82 -33.14
CA LYS A 121 12.67 11.62 -33.93
C LYS A 121 12.35 11.23 -35.37
N LYS A 122 11.42 10.30 -35.58
CA LYS A 122 10.98 9.89 -36.93
C LYS A 122 10.33 11.05 -37.68
N LYS A 123 9.52 11.87 -36.99
CA LYS A 123 8.88 13.04 -37.57
C LYS A 123 9.91 14.08 -38.01
N ALA A 124 10.87 14.41 -37.16
CA ALA A 124 11.94 15.35 -37.46
C ALA A 124 12.77 14.93 -38.68
N VAL A 125 13.11 13.64 -38.79
CA VAL A 125 13.83 13.10 -39.97
C VAL A 125 13.01 13.28 -41.25
N ARG A 126 11.70 13.00 -41.22
CA ARG A 126 10.83 13.18 -42.39
C ARG A 126 10.66 14.66 -42.77
N GLU A 127 10.51 15.53 -41.77
CA GLU A 127 10.42 16.97 -41.96
C GLU A 127 11.71 17.52 -42.61
N GLN A 128 12.88 17.08 -42.14
CA GLN A 128 14.17 17.44 -42.74
C GLN A 128 14.28 16.96 -44.19
N GLN A 129 13.96 15.69 -44.47
CA GLN A 129 13.96 15.13 -45.83
C GLN A 129 13.04 15.92 -46.78
N TRP A 130 11.88 16.35 -46.28
CA TRP A 130 10.92 17.16 -47.04
C TRP A 130 11.46 18.56 -47.35
N ILE A 131 12.09 19.21 -46.36
CA ILE A 131 12.75 20.51 -46.54
C ILE A 131 13.87 20.41 -47.58
N ASP A 132 14.71 19.37 -47.48
CA ASP A 132 15.82 19.13 -48.40
C ASP A 132 15.30 18.89 -49.83
N PHE A 133 14.23 18.10 -49.98
CA PHE A 133 13.59 17.86 -51.27
C PHE A 133 13.06 19.16 -51.91
N ILE A 134 12.35 20.00 -51.14
CA ILE A 134 11.87 21.31 -51.62
C ILE A 134 13.04 22.21 -52.03
N SER A 135 14.11 22.22 -51.24
CA SER A 135 15.32 23.00 -51.52
C SER A 135 15.98 22.57 -52.85
N LEU A 136 16.08 21.26 -53.10
CA LEU A 136 16.59 20.71 -54.35
C LEU A 136 15.70 21.08 -55.54
N LEU A 137 14.37 20.94 -55.42
CA LEU A 137 13.43 21.34 -56.49
C LEU A 137 13.58 22.82 -56.87
N LYS A 138 13.75 23.70 -55.88
CA LYS A 138 13.99 25.14 -56.14
C LYS A 138 15.31 25.42 -56.85
N LYS A 139 16.32 24.59 -56.67
CA LYS A 139 17.61 24.70 -57.38
C LYS A 139 17.52 24.19 -58.81
N VAL A 140 16.70 23.16 -59.07
CA VAL A 140 16.52 22.58 -60.41
C VAL A 140 15.61 23.44 -61.29
N ASN A 141 14.63 24.15 -60.71
CA ASN A 141 13.72 25.04 -61.44
C ASN A 141 14.26 26.48 -61.65
N LYS A 142 15.56 26.70 -61.47
CA LYS A 142 16.28 27.94 -61.81
C LYS A 142 17.22 27.67 -62.97
#